data_AF-A0A0J8V670-F1
#
_entry.id   AF-A0A0J8V670-F1
#
_cell.length_a   1.000
_cell.length_b   1.000
_cell.length_c   1.000
_cell.angle_alpha   90.00
_cell.angle_beta   90.00
_cell.angle_gamma   90.00
#
_symmetry.space_group_name_H-M   'P 1'
#
loop_
_entity.id
_entity.type
_entity.pdbx_description
1 polymer ?
#
loop_
_entity_poly.entity_id
_entity_poly.type
_entity_poly.pdbx_seq_one_letter_code
_entity_poly.pdbx_strand_id
1 'polypeptide(L)'
;MKAMMKSLLGFTVLAATLLTSGCAFYTEVGSTIAAPSNKGINYKQMEVSNFSSSEKSKGPVFSKMLRSKIREYGYADPASKALGIVVTGEISWDKDESTWKEEVKSDDGNYFRYYAKRTRSATVTYSVKKNGHEITSGNYFSQSNSEKNDLDSIGAAHAKLQGWDSMNNSILEDLSVRVAQDLTPHQKYITVRLLSGDDESIDLANEYAQRQRYDQAYAMYQQIAQASPNVADQAIATHNMGMIKFLESEFKNAYKLIKQANVIDPKNMEILDSIPMVENYFQMSKSHDEQIKSA
;
A
#
# COMPACT_ATOMS: atom_id res chain seq x y z
N MET A 1 -31.71 50.98 -8.70
CA MET A 1 -32.95 50.27 -8.27
C MET A 1 -32.58 48.79 -8.17
N LYS A 2 -32.38 48.24 -6.97
CA LYS A 2 -33.32 47.34 -6.24
C LYS A 2 -33.94 46.30 -7.20
N ALA A 3 -33.83 44.99 -7.02
CA ALA A 3 -33.85 44.25 -5.75
C ALA A 3 -33.17 42.86 -5.85
N MET A 4 -32.73 42.39 -4.69
CA MET A 4 -32.39 41.00 -4.37
C MET A 4 -33.59 40.06 -4.58
N MET A 5 -33.32 38.81 -4.95
CA MET A 5 -34.09 37.68 -4.40
C MET A 5 -33.17 36.46 -4.23
N LYS A 6 -32.96 36.08 -2.97
CA LYS A 6 -32.38 34.78 -2.56
C LYS A 6 -33.45 33.71 -2.74
N SER A 7 -33.07 32.53 -3.21
CA SER A 7 -33.80 31.28 -2.98
C SER A 7 -32.82 30.14 -2.80
N LEU A 8 -32.78 29.66 -1.56
CA LEU A 8 -32.27 28.36 -1.13
C LEU A 8 -33.15 27.27 -1.76
N LEU A 9 -32.54 26.31 -2.46
CA LEU A 9 -33.15 25.02 -2.74
C LEU A 9 -32.11 23.95 -2.41
N GLY A 10 -32.39 23.24 -1.31
CA GLY A 10 -31.61 22.10 -0.86
C GLY A 10 -31.70 20.95 -1.86
N PHE A 11 -30.54 20.41 -2.22
CA PHE A 11 -30.45 19.12 -2.89
C PHE A 11 -30.46 18.02 -1.84
N THR A 12 -31.64 17.45 -1.59
CA THR A 12 -31.75 16.07 -1.13
C THR A 12 -31.30 15.17 -2.27
N VAL A 13 -30.08 14.64 -2.19
CA VAL A 13 -29.65 13.55 -3.07
C VAL A 13 -30.33 12.27 -2.58
N LEU A 14 -31.50 11.98 -3.16
CA LEU A 14 -32.09 10.66 -3.11
C LEU A 14 -31.33 9.79 -4.12
N ALA A 15 -30.24 9.16 -3.68
CA ALA A 15 -29.56 8.13 -4.46
C ALA A 15 -30.40 6.85 -4.40
N ALA A 16 -31.39 6.74 -5.28
CA ALA A 16 -32.04 5.48 -5.60
C ALA A 16 -31.13 4.69 -6.54
N THR A 17 -30.13 3.99 -5.99
CA THR A 17 -29.41 2.95 -6.72
C THR A 17 -30.24 1.67 -6.70
N LEU A 18 -31.09 1.52 -7.71
CA LEU A 18 -31.53 0.21 -8.21
C LEU A 18 -30.32 -0.44 -8.88
N LEU A 19 -29.58 -1.26 -8.13
CA LEU A 19 -28.63 -2.22 -8.66
C LEU A 19 -29.16 -3.61 -8.35
N THR A 20 -29.30 -4.39 -9.41
CA THR A 20 -29.65 -5.80 -9.41
C THR A 20 -28.72 -6.56 -8.47
N SER A 21 -29.20 -6.86 -7.26
CA SER A 21 -28.51 -7.65 -6.25
C SER A 21 -28.45 -9.10 -6.69
N GLY A 22 -27.38 -9.47 -7.40
CA GLY A 22 -26.79 -10.77 -7.09
C GLY A 22 -26.34 -10.65 -5.63
N CYS A 23 -26.97 -11.39 -4.72
CA CYS A 23 -26.67 -11.33 -3.29
C CYS A 23 -25.15 -11.50 -3.11
N ALA A 24 -24.44 -10.44 -2.73
CA ALA A 24 -23.06 -10.59 -2.33
C ALA A 24 -23.08 -11.33 -0.99
N PHE A 25 -22.54 -12.55 -0.94
CA PHE A 25 -22.43 -13.38 0.27
C PHE A 25 -21.32 -12.89 1.22
N TYR A 26 -21.03 -11.58 1.20
CA TYR A 26 -19.99 -10.97 2.02
C TYR A 26 -20.18 -9.45 2.17
N THR A 27 -19.56 -8.92 3.21
CA THR A 27 -19.44 -7.51 3.53
C THR A 27 -17.98 -7.08 3.43
N GLU A 28 -17.68 -6.03 2.67
CA GLU A 28 -16.33 -5.45 2.63
C GLU A 28 -16.09 -4.50 3.82
N VAL A 29 -14.94 -4.68 4.48
CA VAL A 29 -14.50 -3.83 5.59
C VAL A 29 -13.10 -3.31 5.29
N GLY A 30 -12.99 -1.99 5.20
CA GLY A 30 -11.72 -1.30 5.04
C GLY A 30 -11.15 -0.79 6.36
N SER A 31 -9.85 -0.98 6.58
CA SER A 31 -9.14 -0.43 7.72
C SER A 31 -7.67 -0.17 7.44
N THR A 32 -7.07 0.68 8.26
CA THR A 32 -5.62 0.90 8.25
C THR A 32 -4.97 -0.05 9.24
N ILE A 33 -4.05 -0.88 8.73
CA ILE A 33 -3.29 -1.84 9.53
C ILE A 33 -1.83 -1.41 9.68
N ALA A 34 -1.18 -1.87 10.75
CA ALA A 34 0.27 -1.87 10.87
C ALA A 34 0.82 -3.05 10.07
N ALA A 35 0.99 -2.87 8.77
CA ALA A 35 1.57 -3.90 7.91
C ALA A 35 3.02 -4.18 8.34
N PRO A 36 3.46 -5.44 8.40
CA PRO A 36 4.87 -5.77 8.58
C PRO A 36 5.70 -5.17 7.45
N SER A 37 7.02 -5.11 7.65
CA SER A 37 7.90 -4.74 6.55
C SER A 37 7.90 -5.82 5.47
N ASN A 38 8.10 -5.44 4.21
CA ASN A 38 8.01 -6.39 3.08
C ASN A 38 9.19 -7.38 3.05
N LYS A 39 10.32 -7.03 3.66
CA LYS A 39 11.46 -7.95 3.88
C LYS A 39 11.44 -8.57 5.26
N GLY A 40 10.39 -8.27 6.03
CA GLY A 40 10.14 -8.87 7.32
C GLY A 40 11.20 -8.53 8.37
N ILE A 41 11.86 -7.37 8.21
CA ILE A 41 12.68 -6.66 9.18
C ILE A 41 11.80 -6.09 10.31
N ASN A 42 12.21 -6.29 11.57
CA ASN A 42 11.52 -5.79 12.76
C ASN A 42 12.49 -5.10 13.76
N TYR A 43 13.58 -4.52 13.27
CA TYR A 43 14.49 -3.77 14.13
C TYR A 43 13.94 -2.37 14.41
N LYS A 44 13.73 -2.04 15.70
CA LYS A 44 13.33 -0.70 16.14
C LYS A 44 14.45 0.34 16.05
N GLN A 45 15.67 -0.09 15.73
CA GLN A 45 16.87 0.74 15.69
C GLN A 45 17.75 0.30 14.52
N MET A 46 18.13 1.25 13.68
CA MET A 46 19.02 1.02 12.53
C MET A 46 19.75 2.31 12.16
N GLU A 47 20.90 2.21 11.52
CA GLU A 47 21.63 3.34 10.94
C GLU A 47 21.43 3.34 9.44
N VAL A 48 20.73 4.34 8.90
CA VAL A 48 20.71 4.57 7.45
C VAL A 48 21.91 5.44 7.08
N SER A 49 22.90 4.84 6.43
CA SER A 49 24.08 5.53 5.93
C SER A 49 23.75 6.40 4.72
N ASN A 50 24.66 7.30 4.35
CA ASN A 50 24.52 8.04 3.09
C ASN A 50 24.77 7.09 1.92
N PHE A 51 23.82 7.05 0.99
CA PHE A 51 23.91 6.27 -0.22
C PHE A 51 24.88 6.96 -1.18
N SER A 52 25.65 6.16 -1.92
CA SER A 52 26.39 6.66 -3.07
C SER A 52 25.44 6.94 -4.23
N SER A 53 25.91 7.67 -5.24
CA SER A 53 25.09 7.98 -6.41
C SER A 53 25.96 8.23 -7.63
N SER A 54 25.48 7.82 -8.81
CA SER A 54 26.09 8.22 -10.09
C SER A 54 26.09 9.74 -10.27
N GLU A 55 25.13 10.43 -9.63
CA GLU A 55 25.08 11.88 -9.51
C GLU A 55 25.31 12.32 -8.06
N LYS A 56 26.52 12.81 -7.75
CA LYS A 56 27.08 12.98 -6.40
C LYS A 56 26.13 13.54 -5.33
N SER A 57 25.26 14.49 -5.67
CA SER A 57 24.37 15.15 -4.69
C SER A 57 23.10 14.35 -4.38
N LYS A 58 22.70 13.38 -5.22
CA LYS A 58 21.40 12.70 -5.10
C LYS A 58 21.38 11.59 -4.04
N GLY A 59 22.51 10.93 -3.79
CA GLY A 59 22.62 9.88 -2.77
C GLY A 59 22.31 10.37 -1.35
N PRO A 60 22.96 11.45 -0.87
CA PRO A 60 22.64 12.04 0.44
C PRO A 60 21.19 12.55 0.56
N VAL A 61 20.62 13.08 -0.53
CA VAL A 61 19.21 13.53 -0.56
C VAL A 61 18.27 12.33 -0.40
N PHE A 62 18.50 11.24 -1.15
CA PHE A 62 17.77 9.99 -1.00
C PHE A 62 17.83 9.48 0.45
N SER A 63 19.03 9.40 1.04
CA SER A 63 19.19 8.93 2.43
C SER A 63 18.46 9.81 3.44
N LYS A 64 18.40 11.13 3.22
CA LYS A 64 17.61 12.04 4.06
C LYS A 64 16.11 11.74 3.93
N MET A 65 15.60 11.53 2.73
CA MET A 65 14.19 11.19 2.49
C MET A 65 13.83 9.84 3.10
N LEU A 66 14.67 8.81 2.89
CA LEU A 66 14.49 7.49 3.50
C LEU A 66 14.45 7.55 5.04
N ARG A 67 15.39 8.26 5.66
CA ARG A 67 15.36 8.49 7.12
C ARG A 67 14.09 9.21 7.56
N SER A 68 13.62 10.18 6.78
CA SER A 68 12.36 10.88 7.08
C SER A 68 11.18 9.92 7.03
N LYS A 69 11.09 9.06 6.02
CA LYS A 69 10.00 8.10 5.85
C LYS A 69 9.96 7.05 6.95
N ILE A 70 11.12 6.50 7.33
CA ILE A 70 11.19 5.56 8.45
C ILE A 70 10.69 6.20 9.76
N ARG A 71 11.07 7.47 10.03
CA ARG A 71 10.56 8.20 11.20
C ARG A 71 9.08 8.50 11.12
N GLU A 72 8.57 8.85 9.93
CA GLU A 72 7.15 9.10 9.67
C GLU A 72 6.29 7.86 9.98
N TYR A 73 6.79 6.66 9.66
CA TYR A 73 6.11 5.42 10.03
C TYR A 73 6.11 5.16 11.54
N GLY A 74 7.13 5.62 12.28
CA GLY A 74 7.14 5.61 13.74
C GLY A 74 7.53 4.28 14.39
N TYR A 75 7.99 3.29 13.61
CA TYR A 75 8.35 1.96 14.11
C TYR A 75 9.84 1.74 14.38
N ALA A 76 10.71 2.61 13.85
CA ALA A 76 12.15 2.52 14.06
C ALA A 76 12.85 3.89 14.11
N ASP A 77 13.99 3.95 14.80
CA ASP A 77 14.93 5.06 14.72
C ASP A 77 16.03 4.77 13.69
N PRO A 78 16.09 5.51 12.56
CA PRO A 78 17.04 5.28 11.48
C PRO A 78 18.39 5.99 11.69
N ALA A 79 18.63 6.58 12.86
CA ALA A 79 19.92 7.17 13.25
C ALA A 79 20.64 6.37 14.37
N SER A 80 20.08 5.26 14.83
CA SER A 80 20.63 4.50 15.94
C SER A 80 21.68 3.48 15.50
N LYS A 81 22.81 3.45 16.19
CA LYS A 81 23.90 2.47 15.99
C LYS A 81 23.85 1.30 16.95
N ALA A 82 22.93 1.31 17.92
CA ALA A 82 22.99 0.45 19.10
C ALA A 82 22.88 -1.05 18.79
N LEU A 83 22.17 -1.43 17.72
CA LEU A 83 22.00 -2.83 17.31
C LEU A 83 23.01 -3.29 16.24
N GLY A 84 23.92 -2.42 15.80
CA GLY A 84 24.83 -2.72 14.68
C GLY A 84 24.11 -3.00 13.36
N ILE A 85 22.85 -2.57 13.21
CA ILE A 85 22.06 -2.67 11.99
C ILE A 85 22.37 -1.44 11.12
N VAL A 86 22.92 -1.66 9.94
CA VAL A 86 23.31 -0.58 9.02
C VAL A 86 22.69 -0.83 7.65
N VAL A 87 22.00 0.19 7.12
CA VAL A 87 21.48 0.23 5.76
C VAL A 87 22.41 1.06 4.89
N THR A 88 22.89 0.46 3.81
CA THR A 88 23.80 1.07 2.83
C THR A 88 23.28 0.82 1.42
N GLY A 89 23.78 1.57 0.44
CA GLY A 89 23.40 1.34 -0.95
C GLY A 89 23.85 2.45 -1.90
N GLU A 90 23.36 2.36 -3.12
CA GLU A 90 23.64 3.29 -4.20
C GLU A 90 22.39 3.63 -5.00
N ILE A 91 22.38 4.81 -5.63
CA ILE A 91 21.36 5.20 -6.60
C ILE A 91 22.00 5.53 -7.95
N SER A 92 21.59 4.83 -9.00
CA SER A 92 21.98 5.09 -10.38
C SER A 92 20.88 5.85 -11.09
N TRP A 93 21.26 6.83 -11.92
CA TRP A 93 20.35 7.72 -12.64
C TRP A 93 20.55 7.61 -14.14
N ASP A 94 19.45 7.67 -14.87
CA ASP A 94 19.43 7.78 -16.32
C ASP A 94 18.46 8.90 -16.75
N LYS A 95 18.68 9.48 -17.93
CA LYS A 95 17.78 10.46 -18.53
C LYS A 95 17.77 10.33 -20.04
N ASP A 96 16.58 10.55 -20.60
CA ASP A 96 16.37 10.63 -22.02
C ASP A 96 15.49 11.84 -22.34
N GLU A 97 15.77 12.49 -23.45
CA GLU A 97 14.99 13.61 -23.93
C GLU A 97 14.97 13.60 -25.45
N SER A 98 13.77 13.68 -26.03
CA SER A 98 13.56 13.59 -27.47
C SER A 98 12.55 14.61 -27.94
N THR A 99 12.70 15.03 -29.19
CA THR A 99 11.79 15.96 -29.86
C THR A 99 11.52 15.47 -31.26
N TRP A 100 10.27 15.58 -31.73
CA TRP A 100 9.89 15.24 -33.10
C TRP A 100 8.79 16.16 -33.59
N LYS A 101 8.44 16.07 -34.88
CA LYS A 101 7.30 16.77 -35.45
C LYS A 101 6.49 15.83 -36.33
N GLU A 102 5.19 16.05 -36.39
CA GLU A 102 4.27 15.31 -37.24
C GLU A 102 3.55 16.30 -38.15
N GLU A 103 3.46 15.97 -39.45
CA GLU A 103 2.61 16.71 -40.37
C GLU A 103 1.15 16.29 -40.14
N VAL A 104 0.30 17.25 -39.82
CA VAL A 104 -1.13 17.05 -39.61
C VAL A 104 -1.85 17.61 -40.82
N LYS A 105 -2.53 16.72 -41.55
CA LYS A 105 -3.38 17.10 -42.68
C LYS A 105 -4.69 17.68 -42.18
N SER A 106 -5.12 18.78 -42.77
CA SER A 106 -6.39 19.45 -42.46
C SER A 106 -6.97 20.09 -43.72
N ASP A 107 -8.28 20.29 -43.73
CA ASP A 107 -9.02 20.90 -44.84
C ASP A 107 -8.56 22.35 -45.12
N ASP A 108 -8.09 23.05 -44.09
CA ASP A 108 -7.57 24.43 -44.16
C ASP A 108 -6.08 24.51 -44.52
N GLY A 109 -5.44 23.37 -44.77
CA GLY A 109 -4.02 23.25 -45.09
C GLY A 109 -3.24 22.42 -44.06
N ASN A 110 -2.12 21.85 -44.50
CA ASN A 110 -1.28 21.05 -43.63
C ASN A 110 -0.52 21.94 -42.64
N TYR A 111 -0.48 21.55 -41.39
CA TYR A 111 0.34 22.18 -40.36
C TYR A 111 1.22 21.15 -39.67
N PHE A 112 2.28 21.61 -38.99
CA PHE A 112 3.11 20.72 -38.17
C PHE A 112 2.67 20.79 -36.71
N ARG A 113 2.59 19.62 -36.06
CA ARG A 113 2.54 19.52 -34.61
C ARG A 113 3.91 19.09 -34.11
N TYR A 114 4.46 19.86 -33.20
CA TYR A 114 5.77 19.64 -32.59
C TYR A 114 5.61 18.97 -31.25
N TYR A 115 6.47 18.00 -30.96
CA TYR A 115 6.44 17.20 -29.75
C TYR A 115 7.77 17.28 -29.03
N ALA A 116 7.71 17.25 -27.71
CA ALA A 116 8.85 17.09 -26.84
C ALA A 116 8.51 16.07 -25.76
N LYS A 117 9.46 15.20 -25.44
CA LYS A 117 9.34 14.18 -24.41
C LYS A 117 10.60 14.17 -23.55
N ARG A 118 10.39 14.04 -22.25
CA ARG A 118 11.43 13.92 -21.24
C ARG A 118 11.15 12.72 -20.36
N THR A 119 12.17 11.90 -20.18
CA THR A 119 12.16 10.71 -19.33
C THR A 119 13.28 10.85 -18.32
N ARG A 120 12.95 10.64 -17.04
CA ARG A 120 13.92 10.53 -15.96
C ARG A 120 13.72 9.22 -15.24
N SER A 121 14.79 8.50 -14.93
CA SER A 121 14.69 7.26 -14.16
C SER A 121 15.84 7.11 -13.17
N ALA A 122 15.60 6.30 -12.14
CA ALA A 122 16.63 5.87 -11.23
C ALA A 122 16.41 4.44 -10.73
N THR A 123 17.51 3.77 -10.44
CA THR A 123 17.53 2.49 -9.73
C THR A 123 18.25 2.68 -8.40
N VAL A 124 17.60 2.34 -7.29
CA VAL A 124 18.26 2.21 -5.99
C VAL A 124 18.56 0.74 -5.73
N THR A 125 19.77 0.46 -5.26
CA THR A 125 20.17 -0.85 -4.73
C THR A 125 20.59 -0.66 -3.28
N TYR A 126 20.11 -1.50 -2.37
CA TYR A 126 20.42 -1.40 -0.95
C TYR A 126 20.75 -2.75 -0.32
N SER A 127 21.50 -2.70 0.78
CA SER A 127 21.87 -3.83 1.61
C SER A 127 21.70 -3.45 3.09
N VAL A 128 21.08 -4.34 3.86
CA VAL A 128 20.96 -4.24 5.31
C VAL A 128 21.94 -5.22 5.93
N LYS A 129 22.79 -4.73 6.83
CA LYS A 129 23.82 -5.51 7.50
C LYS A 129 23.63 -5.49 9.00
N LYS A 130 23.86 -6.62 9.66
CA LYS A 130 23.97 -6.74 11.11
C LYS A 130 25.41 -7.09 11.46
N ASN A 131 26.10 -6.21 12.20
CA ASN A 131 27.51 -6.40 12.57
C ASN A 131 28.41 -6.74 11.36
N GLY A 132 28.15 -6.09 10.21
CA GLY A 132 28.90 -6.28 8.97
C GLY A 132 28.41 -7.41 8.05
N HIS A 133 27.57 -8.32 8.54
CA HIS A 133 27.01 -9.42 7.73
C HIS A 133 25.69 -9.00 7.07
N GLU A 134 25.56 -9.19 5.77
CA GLU A 134 24.31 -8.92 5.06
C GLU A 134 23.19 -9.84 5.55
N ILE A 135 22.06 -9.25 5.93
CA ILE A 135 20.85 -9.97 6.33
C ILE A 135 19.80 -9.98 5.21
N THR A 136 19.76 -8.90 4.41
CA THR A 136 18.89 -8.80 3.24
C THR A 136 19.37 -7.67 2.33
N SER A 137 18.94 -7.71 1.08
CA SER A 137 19.20 -6.70 0.07
C SER A 137 18.02 -6.59 -0.89
N GLY A 138 18.00 -5.51 -1.65
CA GLY A 138 16.93 -5.24 -2.60
C GLY A 138 17.29 -4.16 -3.60
N ASN A 139 16.47 -4.02 -4.62
CA ASN A 139 16.56 -2.94 -5.58
C ASN A 139 15.16 -2.50 -6.02
N TYR A 140 15.06 -1.24 -6.41
CA TYR A 140 13.86 -0.65 -6.98
C TYR A 140 14.19 0.28 -8.13
N PHE A 141 13.35 0.26 -9.15
CA PHE A 141 13.38 1.18 -10.28
C PHE A 141 12.17 2.11 -10.21
N SER A 142 12.39 3.38 -10.55
CA SER A 142 11.32 4.37 -10.68
C SER A 142 11.61 5.31 -11.84
N GLN A 143 10.56 5.78 -12.49
CA GLN A 143 10.64 6.62 -13.68
C GLN A 143 9.53 7.68 -13.67
N SER A 144 9.87 8.87 -14.16
CA SER A 144 8.96 9.96 -14.43
C SER A 144 9.02 10.32 -15.91
N ASN A 145 7.87 10.55 -16.52
CA ASN A 145 7.74 10.85 -17.94
C ASN A 145 6.93 12.14 -18.11
N SER A 146 7.38 13.00 -19.02
CA SER A 146 6.65 14.20 -19.43
C SER A 146 6.65 14.27 -20.94
N GLU A 147 5.47 14.35 -21.54
CA GLU A 147 5.32 14.49 -22.99
C GLU A 147 4.34 15.61 -23.27
N LYS A 148 4.72 16.49 -24.21
CA LYS A 148 3.97 17.68 -24.58
C LYS A 148 4.03 17.89 -26.08
N ASN A 149 2.99 18.52 -26.59
CA ASN A 149 2.93 18.97 -27.97
C ASN A 149 2.53 20.44 -28.07
N ASP A 150 2.85 21.02 -29.22
CA ASP A 150 2.56 22.40 -29.57
C ASP A 150 2.44 22.55 -31.09
N LEU A 151 1.65 23.51 -31.57
CA LEU A 151 1.51 23.79 -33.01
C LEU A 151 2.53 24.81 -33.52
N ASP A 152 3.12 25.60 -32.61
CA ASP A 152 3.97 26.73 -32.96
C ASP A 152 5.42 26.30 -33.18
N SER A 153 6.00 25.55 -32.23
CA SER A 153 7.40 25.14 -32.32
C SER A 153 7.79 24.02 -31.35
N ILE A 154 8.94 23.39 -31.61
CA ILE A 154 9.61 22.48 -30.66
C ILE A 154 9.93 23.20 -29.34
N GLY A 155 10.34 24.48 -29.39
CA GLY A 155 10.66 25.25 -28.19
C GLY A 155 9.45 25.46 -27.28
N ALA A 156 8.27 25.69 -27.86
CA ALA A 156 7.02 25.83 -27.11
C ALA A 156 6.57 24.50 -26.49
N ALA A 157 6.70 23.39 -27.22
CA ALA A 157 6.46 22.05 -26.67
C ALA A 157 7.42 21.72 -25.52
N HIS A 158 8.72 22.00 -25.71
CA HIS A 158 9.76 21.77 -24.71
C HIS A 158 9.57 22.62 -23.43
N ALA A 159 9.15 23.88 -23.56
CA ALA A 159 8.90 24.78 -22.42
C ALA A 159 7.76 24.29 -21.51
N LYS A 160 6.85 23.45 -22.01
CA LYS A 160 5.74 22.87 -21.25
C LYS A 160 6.12 21.58 -20.51
N LEU A 161 7.32 21.05 -20.72
CA LEU A 161 7.78 19.82 -20.07
C LEU A 161 7.97 20.03 -18.57
N GLN A 162 7.73 18.96 -17.80
CA GLN A 162 8.07 18.91 -16.39
C GLN A 162 9.58 19.14 -16.19
N GLY A 163 9.95 19.96 -15.21
CA GLY A 163 11.34 20.24 -14.89
C GLY A 163 12.05 19.04 -14.25
N TRP A 164 13.35 18.90 -14.50
CA TRP A 164 14.17 17.79 -13.98
C TRP A 164 14.09 17.63 -12.47
N ASP A 165 14.07 18.72 -11.70
CA ASP A 165 13.99 18.63 -10.23
C ASP A 165 12.67 18.07 -9.73
N SER A 166 11.55 18.42 -10.39
CA SER A 166 10.25 17.84 -10.07
C SER A 166 10.22 16.34 -10.35
N MET A 167 10.79 15.92 -11.50
CA MET A 167 10.91 14.50 -11.86
C MET A 167 11.82 13.76 -10.87
N ASN A 168 12.97 14.33 -10.52
CA ASN A 168 13.91 13.78 -9.54
C ASN A 168 13.25 13.58 -8.18
N ASN A 169 12.50 14.57 -7.69
CA ASN A 169 11.83 14.49 -6.39
C ASN A 169 10.74 13.42 -6.38
N SER A 170 9.95 13.30 -7.45
CA SER A 170 8.94 12.24 -7.58
C SER A 170 9.57 10.85 -7.52
N ILE A 171 10.70 10.65 -8.21
CA ILE A 171 11.44 9.39 -8.23
C ILE A 171 12.03 9.09 -6.85
N LEU A 172 12.68 10.07 -6.23
CA LEU A 172 13.27 9.90 -4.89
C LEU A 172 12.22 9.59 -3.82
N GLU A 173 11.03 10.22 -3.90
CA GLU A 173 9.92 9.96 -2.99
C GLU A 173 9.44 8.51 -3.13
N ASP A 174 9.11 8.06 -4.35
CA ASP A 174 8.66 6.69 -4.62
C ASP A 174 9.70 5.65 -4.17
N LEU A 175 10.97 5.83 -4.53
CA LEU A 175 12.05 4.94 -4.10
C LEU A 175 12.21 4.92 -2.58
N SER A 176 12.12 6.09 -1.91
CA SER A 176 12.28 6.16 -0.46
C SER A 176 11.15 5.48 0.29
N VAL A 177 9.92 5.56 -0.22
CA VAL A 177 8.75 4.85 0.31
C VAL A 177 8.94 3.35 0.19
N ARG A 178 9.29 2.85 -1.01
CA ARG A 178 9.48 1.40 -1.24
C ARG A 178 10.57 0.81 -0.34
N VAL A 179 11.72 1.48 -0.26
CA VAL A 179 12.81 1.03 0.63
C VAL A 179 12.40 1.13 2.11
N ALA A 180 11.68 2.18 2.54
CA ALA A 180 11.20 2.26 3.92
C ALA A 180 10.22 1.14 4.29
N GLN A 181 9.33 0.75 3.38
CA GLN A 181 8.38 -0.36 3.56
C GLN A 181 9.09 -1.72 3.63
N ASP A 182 10.22 -1.88 2.96
CA ASP A 182 11.07 -3.07 3.10
C ASP A 182 11.75 -3.13 4.48
N LEU A 183 12.10 -1.99 5.03
CA LEU A 183 12.89 -1.89 6.27
C LEU A 183 12.04 -1.89 7.54
N THR A 184 10.81 -1.40 7.48
CA THR A 184 10.01 -1.15 8.69
C THR A 184 8.52 -1.42 8.46
N PRO A 185 7.79 -1.79 9.53
CA PRO A 185 6.33 -1.76 9.48
C PRO A 185 5.82 -0.39 9.05
N HIS A 186 4.64 -0.36 8.43
CA HIS A 186 4.05 0.86 7.90
C HIS A 186 2.53 0.79 7.92
N GLN A 187 1.89 1.95 7.97
CA GLN A 187 0.44 2.02 7.87
C GLN A 187 0.01 1.69 6.44
N LYS A 188 -0.92 0.75 6.29
CA LYS A 188 -1.46 0.33 5.01
C LYS A 188 -2.96 0.19 5.10
N TYR A 189 -3.69 0.87 4.21
CA TYR A 189 -5.12 0.64 4.06
C TYR A 189 -5.36 -0.67 3.33
N ILE A 190 -6.23 -1.52 3.89
CA ILE A 190 -6.59 -2.81 3.32
C ILE A 190 -8.08 -3.03 3.46
N THR A 191 -8.65 -3.74 2.48
CA THR A 191 -10.04 -4.20 2.52
C THR A 191 -10.04 -5.70 2.69
N VAL A 192 -10.86 -6.20 3.61
CA VAL A 192 -11.12 -7.63 3.79
C VAL A 192 -12.59 -7.93 3.53
N ARG A 193 -12.89 -9.18 3.22
CA ARG A 193 -14.26 -9.67 3.08
C ARG A 193 -14.65 -10.41 4.36
N LEU A 194 -15.76 -10.01 4.95
CA LEU A 194 -16.43 -10.75 6.01
C LEU A 194 -17.58 -11.51 5.38
N LEU A 195 -17.62 -12.83 5.54
CA LEU A 195 -18.63 -13.66 4.90
C LEU A 195 -19.98 -13.50 5.59
N SER A 196 -21.05 -13.58 4.82
CA SER A 196 -22.42 -13.70 5.34
C SER A 196 -22.78 -15.18 5.46
N GLY A 197 -23.67 -15.52 6.40
CA GLY A 197 -24.16 -16.88 6.61
C GLY A 197 -25.68 -16.93 6.70
N ASP A 198 -26.22 -18.05 7.15
CA ASP A 198 -27.67 -18.23 7.31
C ASP A 198 -28.19 -17.57 8.60
N ASP A 199 -27.31 -17.37 9.59
CA ASP A 199 -27.61 -16.64 10.83
C ASP A 199 -27.49 -15.11 10.62
N GLU A 200 -28.61 -14.39 10.70
CA GLU A 200 -28.68 -12.92 10.59
C GLU A 200 -27.77 -12.19 11.60
N SER A 201 -27.39 -12.85 12.70
CA SER A 201 -26.43 -12.31 13.68
C SER A 201 -25.03 -12.14 13.08
N ILE A 202 -24.68 -12.90 12.03
CA ILE A 202 -23.43 -12.74 11.28
C ILE A 202 -23.44 -11.39 10.54
N ASP A 203 -24.55 -11.05 9.88
CA ASP A 203 -24.67 -9.78 9.17
C ASP A 203 -24.67 -8.60 10.13
N LEU A 204 -25.34 -8.72 11.28
CA LEU A 204 -25.26 -7.70 12.32
C LEU A 204 -23.80 -7.53 12.81
N ALA A 205 -23.07 -8.62 13.06
CA ALA A 205 -21.65 -8.54 13.42
C ALA A 205 -20.79 -7.89 12.30
N ASN A 206 -21.10 -8.16 11.03
CA ASN A 206 -20.47 -7.51 9.88
C ASN A 206 -20.68 -5.98 9.92
N GLU A 207 -21.89 -5.50 10.26
CA GLU A 207 -22.16 -4.07 10.42
C GLU A 207 -21.35 -3.44 11.56
N TYR A 208 -21.20 -4.14 12.70
CA TYR A 208 -20.33 -3.69 13.79
C TYR A 208 -18.88 -3.54 13.29
N ALA A 209 -18.39 -4.51 12.51
CA ALA A 209 -17.05 -4.47 11.94
C ALA A 209 -16.86 -3.33 10.93
N GLN A 210 -17.83 -3.06 10.06
CA GLN A 210 -17.81 -1.90 9.15
C GLN A 210 -17.69 -0.57 9.89
N ARG A 211 -18.30 -0.48 11.08
CA ARG A 211 -18.20 0.68 11.97
C ARG A 211 -16.93 0.66 12.84
N GLN A 212 -15.98 -0.22 12.54
CA GLN A 212 -14.73 -0.44 13.28
C GLN A 212 -14.94 -0.78 14.77
N ARG A 213 -16.11 -1.34 15.12
CA ARG A 213 -16.43 -1.83 16.47
C ARG A 213 -16.00 -3.29 16.59
N TYR A 214 -14.71 -3.53 16.41
CA TYR A 214 -14.13 -4.87 16.26
C TYR A 214 -14.35 -5.78 17.48
N ASP A 215 -14.21 -5.26 18.70
CA ASP A 215 -14.47 -6.03 19.92
C ASP A 215 -15.90 -6.62 19.95
N GLN A 216 -16.88 -5.84 19.50
CA GLN A 216 -18.28 -6.25 19.53
C GLN A 216 -18.59 -7.23 18.40
N ALA A 217 -18.08 -6.97 17.20
CA ALA A 217 -18.17 -7.92 16.09
C ALA A 217 -17.54 -9.26 16.47
N TYR A 218 -16.34 -9.23 17.06
CA TYR A 218 -15.61 -10.41 17.50
C TYR A 218 -16.39 -11.21 18.55
N ALA A 219 -16.94 -10.54 19.57
CA ALA A 219 -17.75 -11.20 20.59
C ALA A 219 -18.99 -11.90 20.02
N MET A 220 -19.66 -11.26 19.05
CA MET A 220 -20.81 -11.85 18.36
C MET A 220 -20.41 -13.08 17.52
N TYR A 221 -19.37 -12.96 16.68
CA TYR A 221 -18.87 -14.12 15.95
C TYR A 221 -18.44 -15.25 16.88
N GLN A 222 -17.81 -14.93 18.00
CA GLN A 222 -17.41 -15.94 18.98
C GLN A 222 -18.60 -16.70 19.55
N GLN A 223 -19.70 -16.01 19.85
CA GLN A 223 -20.95 -16.65 20.29
C GLN A 223 -21.51 -17.57 19.20
N ILE A 224 -21.55 -17.12 17.95
CA ILE A 224 -22.06 -17.89 16.80
C ILE A 224 -21.20 -19.14 16.57
N ALA A 225 -19.87 -18.98 16.58
CA ALA A 225 -18.91 -20.07 16.42
C ALA A 225 -19.04 -21.16 17.50
N GLN A 226 -19.53 -20.81 18.70
CA GLN A 226 -19.69 -21.76 19.82
C GLN A 226 -21.09 -22.38 19.90
N ALA A 227 -22.12 -21.65 19.48
CA ALA A 227 -23.52 -21.99 19.78
C ALA A 227 -24.37 -22.32 18.54
N SER A 228 -23.94 -21.94 17.32
CA SER A 228 -24.72 -22.21 16.12
C SER A 228 -24.85 -23.72 15.87
N PRO A 229 -26.04 -24.24 15.55
CA PRO A 229 -26.20 -25.63 15.12
C PRO A 229 -25.72 -25.86 13.67
N ASN A 230 -25.47 -24.80 12.90
CA ASN A 230 -25.04 -24.86 11.51
C ASN A 230 -23.50 -24.81 11.42
N VAL A 231 -22.90 -25.85 10.87
CA VAL A 231 -21.44 -25.97 10.70
C VAL A 231 -20.89 -24.87 9.77
N ALA A 232 -21.65 -24.47 8.74
CA ALA A 232 -21.24 -23.40 7.83
C ALA A 232 -21.15 -22.05 8.56
N ASP A 233 -22.14 -21.72 9.39
CA ASP A 233 -22.13 -20.50 10.20
C ASP A 233 -21.01 -20.51 11.26
N GLN A 234 -20.71 -21.67 11.85
CA GLN A 234 -19.55 -21.81 12.74
C GLN A 234 -18.23 -21.52 12.01
N ALA A 235 -18.06 -22.05 10.80
CA ALA A 235 -16.88 -21.83 9.98
C ALA A 235 -16.77 -20.36 9.56
N ILE A 236 -17.87 -19.75 9.08
CA ILE A 236 -17.95 -18.35 8.68
C ILE A 236 -17.63 -17.42 9.85
N ALA A 237 -18.23 -17.65 11.02
CA ALA A 237 -17.96 -16.83 12.20
C ALA A 237 -16.48 -16.95 12.63
N THR A 238 -15.92 -18.17 12.63
CA THR A 238 -14.50 -18.40 12.92
C THR A 238 -13.60 -17.69 11.89
N HIS A 239 -13.97 -17.71 10.61
CA HIS A 239 -13.27 -17.00 9.55
C HIS A 239 -13.31 -15.48 9.79
N ASN A 240 -14.49 -14.92 10.06
CA ASN A 240 -14.67 -13.50 10.27
C ASN A 240 -13.91 -13.01 11.51
N MET A 241 -13.87 -13.79 12.60
CA MET A 241 -12.97 -13.53 13.74
C MET A 241 -11.49 -13.43 13.30
N GLY A 242 -11.06 -14.29 12.37
CA GLY A 242 -9.73 -14.24 11.78
C GLY A 242 -9.48 -12.96 11.00
N MET A 243 -10.45 -12.50 10.20
CA MET A 243 -10.39 -11.23 9.48
C MET A 243 -10.37 -10.02 10.43
N ILE A 244 -11.13 -10.05 11.53
CA ILE A 244 -11.04 -9.02 12.57
C ILE A 244 -9.62 -8.96 13.15
N LYS A 245 -9.05 -10.11 13.54
CA LYS A 245 -7.66 -10.18 14.01
C LYS A 245 -6.65 -9.71 12.97
N PHE A 246 -6.93 -9.91 11.69
CA PHE A 246 -6.10 -9.39 10.61
C PHE A 246 -6.14 -7.86 10.55
N LEU A 247 -7.33 -7.25 10.66
CA LEU A 247 -7.51 -5.80 10.70
C LEU A 247 -6.88 -5.16 11.96
N GLU A 248 -6.82 -5.90 13.07
CA GLU A 248 -6.11 -5.50 14.29
C GLU A 248 -4.58 -5.71 14.21
N SER A 249 -4.05 -6.13 13.05
CA SER A 249 -2.64 -6.47 12.83
C SER A 249 -2.13 -7.64 13.70
N GLU A 250 -3.03 -8.47 14.24
CA GLU A 250 -2.71 -9.70 14.97
C GLU A 250 -2.57 -10.90 14.00
N PHE A 251 -1.64 -10.80 13.04
CA PHE A 251 -1.54 -11.74 11.91
C PHE A 251 -1.39 -13.22 12.30
N LYS A 252 -0.72 -13.50 13.42
CA LYS A 252 -0.60 -14.86 13.97
C LYS A 252 -1.95 -15.45 14.41
N ASN A 253 -2.75 -14.64 15.11
CA ASN A 253 -4.07 -15.07 15.58
C ASN A 253 -5.05 -15.16 14.41
N ALA A 254 -4.97 -14.21 13.47
CA ALA A 254 -5.71 -14.25 12.23
C ALA A 254 -5.47 -15.58 11.48
N TYR A 255 -4.20 -15.92 11.21
CA TYR A 255 -3.87 -17.15 10.49
C TYR A 255 -4.34 -18.41 11.22
N LYS A 256 -4.23 -18.45 12.55
CA LYS A 256 -4.75 -19.57 13.35
C LYS A 256 -6.26 -19.75 13.19
N LEU A 257 -7.02 -18.66 13.27
CA LEU A 257 -8.48 -18.68 13.16
C LEU A 257 -8.94 -19.05 11.74
N ILE A 258 -8.31 -18.50 10.70
CA ILE A 258 -8.66 -18.85 9.31
C ILE A 258 -8.38 -20.32 9.02
N LYS A 259 -7.25 -20.87 9.51
CA LYS A 259 -6.99 -22.30 9.38
C LYS A 259 -8.00 -23.15 10.15
N GLN A 260 -8.42 -22.71 11.33
CA GLN A 260 -9.47 -23.39 12.10
C GLN A 260 -10.80 -23.38 11.34
N ALA A 261 -11.18 -22.26 10.74
CA ALA A 261 -12.38 -22.13 9.91
C ALA A 261 -12.37 -23.12 8.74
N ASN A 262 -11.22 -23.25 8.05
CA ASN A 262 -11.05 -24.21 6.96
C ASN A 262 -11.07 -25.68 7.43
N VAL A 263 -10.73 -25.97 8.70
CA VAL A 263 -10.89 -27.32 9.27
C VAL A 263 -12.37 -27.62 9.55
N ILE A 264 -13.15 -26.62 9.96
CA ILE A 264 -14.60 -26.75 10.23
C ILE A 264 -15.37 -26.99 8.92
N ASP A 265 -15.11 -26.18 7.89
CA ASP A 265 -15.69 -26.35 6.56
C ASP A 265 -14.63 -26.25 5.45
N PRO A 266 -13.98 -27.38 5.09
CA PRO A 266 -12.92 -27.39 4.08
C PRO A 266 -13.43 -27.23 2.64
N LYS A 267 -14.74 -27.19 2.42
CA LYS A 267 -15.34 -27.02 1.08
C LYS A 267 -15.72 -25.56 0.79
N ASN A 268 -15.66 -24.70 1.79
CA ASN A 268 -15.95 -23.28 1.62
C ASN A 268 -14.77 -22.58 0.94
N MET A 269 -14.94 -22.31 -0.36
CA MET A 269 -13.89 -21.71 -1.20
C MET A 269 -13.54 -20.28 -0.78
N GLU A 270 -14.48 -19.52 -0.23
CA GLU A 270 -14.21 -18.14 0.23
C GLU A 270 -13.25 -18.15 1.43
N ILE A 271 -13.40 -19.13 2.34
CA ILE A 271 -12.46 -19.33 3.45
C ILE A 271 -11.09 -19.74 2.90
N LEU A 272 -11.04 -20.67 1.95
CA LEU A 272 -9.80 -21.13 1.33
C LEU A 272 -9.05 -19.98 0.63
N ASP A 273 -9.77 -19.12 -0.10
CA ASP A 273 -9.23 -17.98 -0.85
C ASP A 273 -8.65 -16.89 0.08
N SER A 274 -9.08 -16.84 1.34
CA SER A 274 -8.53 -15.92 2.34
C SER A 274 -7.16 -16.34 2.88
N ILE A 275 -6.84 -17.65 2.85
CA ILE A 275 -5.62 -18.20 3.47
C ILE A 275 -4.34 -17.59 2.91
N PRO A 276 -4.11 -17.50 1.58
CA PRO A 276 -2.84 -17.02 1.03
C PRO A 276 -2.50 -15.60 1.47
N MET A 277 -3.51 -14.72 1.54
CA MET A 277 -3.32 -13.34 1.99
C MET A 277 -2.92 -13.31 3.47
N VAL A 278 -3.67 -13.97 4.34
CA VAL A 278 -3.41 -13.95 5.79
C VAL A 278 -2.09 -14.65 6.11
N GLU A 279 -1.78 -15.75 5.43
CA GLU A 279 -0.51 -16.45 5.56
C GLU A 279 0.66 -15.57 5.16
N ASN A 280 0.58 -14.83 4.06
CA ASN A 280 1.65 -13.93 3.63
C ASN A 280 1.99 -12.89 4.71
N TYR A 281 0.97 -12.23 5.30
CA TYR A 281 1.20 -11.29 6.40
C TYR A 281 1.72 -11.96 7.66
N PHE A 282 1.23 -13.16 7.98
CA PHE A 282 1.77 -13.95 9.08
C PHE A 282 3.26 -14.27 8.87
N GLN A 283 3.67 -14.73 7.68
CA GLN A 283 5.07 -15.04 7.39
C GLN A 283 5.96 -13.78 7.45
N MET A 284 5.50 -12.65 6.89
CA MET A 284 6.21 -11.37 7.00
C MET A 284 6.33 -10.89 8.44
N SER A 285 5.33 -11.16 9.29
CA SER A 285 5.41 -10.85 10.73
C SER A 285 6.35 -11.81 11.49
N LYS A 286 6.41 -13.08 11.05
CA LYS A 286 7.20 -14.14 11.70
C LYS A 286 8.70 -13.95 11.49
N SER A 287 9.13 -13.44 10.33
CA SER A 287 10.53 -13.40 9.92
C SER A 287 11.48 -12.59 10.83
N HIS A 288 11.02 -12.03 11.96
CA HIS A 288 11.89 -11.56 13.04
C HIS A 288 11.52 -12.02 14.47
N ASP A 289 10.36 -12.64 14.73
CA ASP A 289 10.06 -13.20 16.06
C ASP A 289 11.02 -14.34 16.45
N GLU A 290 11.53 -15.09 15.46
CA GLU A 290 12.55 -16.12 15.66
C GLU A 290 13.98 -15.54 15.78
N GLN A 291 14.21 -14.31 15.32
CA GLN A 291 15.50 -13.61 15.48
C GLN A 291 15.62 -12.89 16.85
N ILE A 292 14.50 -12.60 17.52
CA ILE A 292 14.46 -12.05 18.88
C ILE A 292 14.73 -13.14 19.94
N LYS A 293 14.43 -14.41 19.63
CA LYS A 293 14.68 -15.54 20.56
C LYS A 293 16.08 -16.15 20.44
N SER A 294 16.84 -15.79 19.40
CA SER A 294 18.18 -16.32 19.10
C SER A 294 19.30 -15.28 19.24
N ALA A 295 18.98 -14.08 19.73
CA ALA A 295 19.92 -13.04 20.13
C ALA A 295 19.87 -12.84 21.65
#